data_AF-A0A4R3RD81-F1
#
_entry.id   AF-A0A4R3RD81-F1
#
_cell.length_a   1.000
_cell.length_b   1.000
_cell.length_c   1.000
_cell.angle_alpha   90.00
_cell.angle_beta   90.00
_cell.angle_gamma   90.00
#
_symmetry.space_group_name_H-M   'P 1'
#
loop_
_entity.id
_entity.type
_entity.pdbx_description
1 polymer ?
#
loop_
_entity_poly.entity_id
_entity_poly.type
_entity_poly.pdbx_seq_one_letter_code
_entity_poly.pdbx_strand_id
1 'polypeptide(L)'
;MAARLAGRTDDYLLAGHHPHAMRRSTMAAFLEQDVTALRAQAGYRFRSPAQFSPIGLANNLELDSSFVEEPADFGFIKPPRNKRASAKIAATMRALVRGELACICVQSLDAMTEEDSRVVFSGLEEWFSLSR
;
A
#
# COMPACT_ATOMS: atom_id res chain seq x y z
N MET A 1 -16.54 9.15 0.94
CA MET A 1 -15.87 7.87 1.26
C MET A 1 -15.91 7.00 0.00
N ALA A 2 -14.81 6.38 -0.41
CA ALA A 2 -14.67 5.78 -1.75
C ALA A 2 -15.71 4.69 -2.08
N ALA A 3 -16.09 3.86 -1.11
CA ALA A 3 -17.13 2.85 -1.27
C ALA A 3 -18.49 3.43 -1.69
N ARG A 4 -18.90 4.56 -1.11
CA ARG A 4 -20.15 5.24 -1.47
C ARG A 4 -20.13 5.78 -2.89
N LEU A 5 -18.97 6.21 -3.38
CA LEU A 5 -18.82 6.64 -4.78
C LEU A 5 -18.95 5.47 -5.75
N ALA A 6 -18.60 4.26 -5.32
CA ALA A 6 -18.86 3.02 -6.04
C ALA A 6 -20.30 2.48 -5.85
N GLY A 7 -21.20 3.27 -5.24
CA GLY A 7 -22.58 2.85 -5.00
C GLY A 7 -22.77 1.85 -3.86
N ARG A 8 -21.73 1.54 -3.07
CA ARG A 8 -21.84 0.58 -1.98
C ARG A 8 -22.33 1.22 -0.68
N THR A 9 -23.38 0.64 -0.12
CA THR A 9 -24.02 1.10 1.13
C THR A 9 -24.01 0.08 2.24
N ASP A 10 -24.11 -1.21 1.89
CA ASP A 10 -24.30 -2.30 2.87
C ASP A 10 -23.01 -3.09 3.16
N ASP A 11 -22.10 -3.13 2.19
CA ASP A 11 -20.80 -3.78 2.29
C ASP A 11 -19.72 -2.97 1.55
N TYR A 12 -18.45 -3.15 1.90
CA TYR A 12 -17.35 -2.53 1.18
C TYR A 12 -16.02 -3.21 1.49
N LEU A 13 -15.09 -3.12 0.54
CA LEU A 13 -13.71 -3.54 0.76
C LEU A 13 -12.89 -2.39 1.37
N LEU A 14 -12.30 -2.64 2.54
CA LEU A 14 -11.31 -1.75 3.15
C LEU A 14 -9.92 -2.16 2.68
N ALA A 15 -9.33 -1.36 1.78
CA ALA A 15 -7.99 -1.62 1.28
C ALA A 15 -6.94 -1.46 2.39
N GLY A 16 -6.16 -2.52 2.64
CA GLY A 16 -5.02 -2.51 3.54
C GLY A 16 -3.84 -1.67 3.02
N HIS A 17 -2.88 -1.39 3.89
CA HIS A 17 -1.69 -0.61 3.53
C HIS A 17 -0.58 -1.49 2.96
N HIS A 18 -0.84 -2.01 1.76
CA HIS A 18 0.09 -2.77 0.94
C HIS A 18 -0.05 -2.30 -0.53
N PRO A 19 0.85 -2.69 -1.44
CA PRO A 19 0.65 -2.46 -2.86
C PRO A 19 -0.67 -3.09 -3.32
N HIS A 20 -1.46 -2.35 -4.09
CA HIS A 20 -2.68 -2.82 -4.75
C HIS A 20 -2.52 -2.63 -6.25
N ALA A 21 -2.83 -3.68 -7.02
CA ALA A 21 -3.03 -3.52 -8.45
C ALA A 21 -4.29 -2.70 -8.70
N MET A 22 -4.24 -1.80 -9.68
CA MET A 22 -5.39 -0.98 -10.06
C MET A 22 -5.55 -1.02 -11.58
N ARG A 23 -6.70 -1.44 -12.08
CA ARG A 23 -6.99 -1.42 -13.53
C ARG A 23 -7.27 0.02 -13.95
N ARG A 24 -6.45 0.54 -14.85
CA ARG A 24 -6.58 1.91 -15.38
C ARG A 24 -7.94 2.14 -16.04
N SER A 25 -8.46 1.13 -16.76
CA SER A 25 -9.75 1.19 -17.46
C SER A 25 -10.92 1.41 -16.50
N THR A 26 -10.92 0.76 -15.33
CA THR A 26 -11.96 0.93 -14.30
C THR A 26 -12.02 2.37 -13.83
N MET A 27 -10.85 2.94 -13.49
CA MET A 27 -10.78 4.33 -13.00
C MET A 27 -11.12 5.34 -14.10
N ALA A 28 -10.67 5.09 -15.34
CA ALA A 28 -10.99 5.93 -16.49
C ALA A 28 -12.50 5.96 -16.75
N ALA A 29 -13.14 4.78 -16.84
CA ALA A 29 -14.58 4.67 -17.07
C ALA A 29 -15.40 5.40 -15.98
N PHE A 30 -14.99 5.33 -14.72
CA PHE A 30 -15.64 6.06 -13.63
C PHE A 30 -15.49 7.59 -13.79
N LEU A 31 -14.27 8.07 -14.06
CA LEU A 31 -13.98 9.52 -14.10
C LEU A 31 -14.44 10.19 -15.40
N GLU A 32 -14.60 9.44 -16.50
CA GLU A 32 -15.17 9.93 -17.75
C GLU A 32 -16.65 10.32 -17.59
N GLN A 33 -17.36 9.68 -16.66
CA GLN A 33 -18.75 10.01 -16.34
C GLN A 33 -18.88 11.28 -15.47
N ASP A 34 -17.80 11.71 -14.81
CA ASP A 34 -17.78 12.90 -13.96
C ASP A 34 -16.42 13.64 -13.99
N VAL A 35 -16.26 14.48 -15.02
CA VAL A 35 -15.08 15.36 -15.17
C VAL A 35 -14.93 16.32 -13.98
N THR A 36 -16.01 16.66 -13.27
CA THR A 36 -15.92 17.56 -12.10
C THR A 36 -15.23 16.85 -10.94
N ALA A 37 -15.57 15.58 -10.69
CA ALA A 37 -14.88 14.76 -9.70
C ALA A 37 -13.39 14.60 -10.02
N LEU A 38 -13.02 14.42 -11.28
CA LEU A 38 -11.61 14.37 -11.71
C LEU A 38 -10.88 15.68 -11.39
N ARG A 39 -11.48 16.84 -11.72
CA ARG A 39 -10.88 18.15 -11.44
C ARG A 39 -10.72 18.39 -9.94
N ALA A 40 -11.73 18.03 -9.14
CA ALA A 40 -11.65 18.10 -7.68
C ALA A 40 -10.52 17.21 -7.15
N GLN A 41 -10.38 15.99 -7.69
CA GLN A 41 -9.33 15.06 -7.29
C GLN A 41 -7.93 15.58 -7.67
N ALA A 42 -7.76 16.27 -8.80
CA ALA A 42 -6.47 16.80 -9.25
C ALA A 42 -6.14 18.22 -8.73
N GLY A 43 -7.11 18.94 -8.17
CA GLY A 43 -6.98 20.36 -7.83
C GLY A 43 -6.19 20.68 -6.56
N TYR A 44 -5.87 19.68 -5.73
CA TYR A 44 -5.11 19.89 -4.50
C TYR A 44 -3.60 19.79 -4.74
N ARG A 45 -2.83 20.75 -4.20
CA ARG A 45 -1.36 20.73 -4.26
C ARG A 45 -0.76 19.54 -3.50
N PHE A 46 -1.37 19.17 -2.38
CA PHE A 46 -0.97 18.04 -1.54
C PHE A 46 -2.19 17.16 -1.24
N ARG A 47 -1.96 15.98 -0.66
CA ARG A 47 -3.05 15.08 -0.27
C ARG A 47 -4.03 15.81 0.64
N SER A 48 -5.29 15.81 0.26
CA SER A 48 -6.41 16.38 1.01
C SER A 48 -7.33 15.27 1.51
N PRO A 49 -7.89 15.38 2.73
CA PRO A 49 -8.93 14.47 3.21
C PRO A 49 -10.20 14.49 2.35
N ALA A 50 -10.41 15.55 1.57
CA ALA A 50 -11.53 15.66 0.63
C ALA A 50 -11.35 14.79 -0.63
N GLN A 51 -10.11 14.38 -0.96
CA GLN A 51 -9.85 13.47 -2.06
C GLN A 51 -10.25 12.04 -1.70
N PHE A 52 -10.88 11.32 -2.63
CA PHE A 52 -11.15 9.89 -2.43
C PHE A 52 -9.85 9.07 -2.56
N SER A 53 -9.85 7.84 -2.04
CA SER A 53 -8.76 6.89 -2.29
C SER A 53 -8.97 6.26 -3.67
N PRO A 54 -8.04 6.44 -4.64
CA PRO A 54 -8.17 5.81 -5.96
C PRO A 54 -8.19 4.28 -5.86
N ILE A 55 -7.32 3.70 -5.02
CA ILE A 55 -7.29 2.26 -4.73
C ILE A 55 -8.62 1.82 -4.11
N GLY A 56 -9.07 2.53 -3.08
CA GLY A 56 -10.33 2.20 -2.42
C GLY A 56 -11.52 2.28 -3.36
N LEU A 57 -11.54 3.23 -4.29
CA LEU A 57 -12.60 3.35 -5.28
C LEU A 57 -12.54 2.22 -6.30
N ALA A 58 -11.37 1.99 -6.93
CA ALA A 58 -11.20 0.94 -7.92
C ALA A 58 -11.56 -0.45 -7.36
N ASN A 59 -11.05 -0.78 -6.18
CA ASN A 59 -11.34 -2.06 -5.54
C ASN A 59 -12.85 -2.26 -5.29
N ASN A 60 -13.56 -1.22 -4.87
CA ASN A 60 -15.00 -1.31 -4.60
C ASN A 60 -15.84 -1.33 -5.89
N LEU A 61 -15.36 -0.74 -7.00
CA LEU A 61 -15.99 -0.84 -8.32
C LEU A 61 -15.85 -2.24 -8.92
N GLU A 62 -14.74 -2.94 -8.64
CA GLU A 62 -14.43 -4.25 -9.23
C GLU A 62 -14.95 -5.44 -8.40
N LEU A 63 -15.40 -5.19 -7.16
CA LEU A 63 -15.68 -6.21 -6.15
C LEU A 63 -16.76 -7.21 -6.60
N ASP A 64 -17.81 -6.77 -7.29
CA ASP A 64 -18.93 -7.64 -7.68
C ASP A 64 -18.54 -8.69 -8.74
N SER A 65 -17.38 -8.50 -9.39
CA SER A 65 -16.85 -9.38 -10.43
C SER A 65 -15.52 -10.03 -10.05
N SER A 66 -15.10 -9.91 -8.79
CA SER A 66 -13.78 -10.31 -8.31
C SER A 66 -13.87 -11.08 -6.99
N PHE A 67 -12.77 -11.74 -6.63
CA PHE A 67 -12.58 -12.33 -5.31
C PHE A 67 -11.48 -11.55 -4.57
N VAL A 68 -11.50 -11.63 -3.23
CA VAL A 68 -10.53 -10.96 -2.37
C VAL A 68 -9.57 -12.01 -1.82
N GLU A 69 -8.28 -11.78 -2.02
CA GLU A 69 -7.21 -12.58 -1.41
C GLU A 69 -6.32 -11.68 -0.55
N GLU A 70 -5.89 -12.21 0.58
CA GLU A 70 -4.88 -11.56 1.41
C GLU A 70 -3.50 -11.69 0.73
N PRO A 71 -2.67 -10.63 0.72
CA PRO A 71 -1.34 -10.70 0.16
C PRO A 71 -0.48 -11.69 0.96
N ALA A 72 0.05 -12.71 0.30
CA ALA A 72 0.85 -13.76 0.96
C ALA A 72 2.34 -13.41 1.09
N ASP A 73 2.85 -12.50 0.26
CA ASP A 73 4.28 -12.27 0.01
C ASP A 73 4.70 -10.80 0.25
N PHE A 74 4.04 -10.12 1.18
CA PHE A 74 4.28 -8.71 1.51
C PHE A 74 4.77 -8.50 2.95
N GLY A 75 5.86 -7.74 3.11
CA GLY A 75 6.37 -7.29 4.42
C GLY A 75 6.05 -5.83 4.73
N PHE A 76 5.68 -5.54 5.99
CA PHE A 76 5.47 -4.16 6.45
C PHE A 76 6.35 -3.82 7.65
N ILE A 77 7.17 -2.78 7.53
CA ILE A 77 8.10 -2.30 8.55
C ILE A 77 7.65 -0.91 9.03
N LYS A 78 7.54 -0.74 10.35
CA LYS A 78 7.25 0.53 11.05
C LYS A 78 8.38 0.86 12.02
N PRO A 79 8.54 2.14 12.43
CA PRO A 79 9.42 2.48 13.53
C PRO A 79 9.06 1.66 14.78
N PRO A 80 10.02 0.96 15.39
CA PRO A 80 9.72 0.04 16.47
C PRO A 80 9.41 0.81 17.75
N ARG A 81 8.41 0.34 18.49
CA ARG A 81 8.03 0.93 19.79
C ARG A 81 8.78 0.29 20.96
N ASN A 82 9.48 -0.82 20.72
CA ASN A 82 10.22 -1.61 21.70
C ASN A 82 11.15 -2.60 20.99
N LYS A 83 12.04 -3.25 21.75
CA LYS A 83 13.02 -4.23 21.23
C LYS A 83 12.39 -5.42 20.48
N ARG A 84 11.20 -5.87 20.89
CA ARG A 84 10.48 -6.95 20.18
C ARG A 84 10.06 -6.50 18.78
N ALA A 85 9.65 -5.24 18.63
CA ALA A 85 9.36 -4.66 17.32
C ALA A 85 10.63 -4.51 16.47
N SER A 86 11.77 -4.13 17.05
CA SER A 86 13.07 -4.11 16.33
C SER A 86 13.45 -5.48 15.80
N ALA A 87 13.28 -6.54 16.60
CA ALA A 87 13.52 -7.91 16.15
C ALA A 87 12.65 -8.33 14.95
N LYS A 88 11.43 -7.77 14.84
CA LYS A 88 10.54 -7.99 13.69
C LYS A 88 11.10 -7.38 12.41
N ILE A 89 11.75 -6.22 12.49
CA ILE A 89 12.42 -5.56 11.35
C ILE A 89 13.46 -6.52 10.74
N ALA A 90 14.35 -7.04 11.59
CA ALA A 90 15.38 -7.98 11.16
C ALA A 90 14.78 -9.28 10.58
N ALA A 91 13.68 -9.78 11.16
CA ALA A 91 12.99 -10.96 10.64
C ALA A 91 12.36 -10.69 9.25
N THR A 92 11.73 -9.54 9.06
CA THR A 92 11.15 -9.15 7.76
C THR A 92 12.24 -8.98 6.69
N MET A 93 13.38 -8.37 7.02
CA MET A 93 14.50 -8.24 6.07
C MET A 93 15.09 -9.60 5.69
N ARG A 94 15.25 -10.53 6.64
CA ARG A 94 15.69 -11.90 6.32
C ARG A 94 14.69 -12.63 5.42
N ALA A 95 13.39 -12.47 5.64
CA ALA A 95 12.37 -13.06 4.79
C ALA A 95 12.45 -12.52 3.35
N LEU A 96 12.65 -11.20 3.19
CA LEU A 96 12.90 -10.59 1.88
C LEU A 96 14.15 -11.16 1.19
N VAL A 97 15.28 -11.20 1.89
CA VAL A 97 16.56 -11.72 1.35
C VAL A 97 16.45 -13.19 0.94
N ARG A 98 15.66 -13.99 1.67
CA ARG A 98 15.40 -15.41 1.33
C ARG A 98 14.40 -15.61 0.19
N GLY A 99 13.84 -14.53 -0.37
CA GLY A 99 12.81 -14.60 -1.41
C GLY A 99 11.45 -15.08 -0.91
N GLU A 100 11.21 -15.06 0.40
CA GLU A 100 9.91 -15.41 1.01
C GLU A 100 8.89 -14.28 0.87
N LEU A 101 9.37 -13.06 0.62
CA LEU A 101 8.55 -11.88 0.35
C LEU A 101 8.91 -11.34 -1.04
N ALA A 102 7.90 -11.05 -1.85
CA ALA A 102 8.09 -10.40 -3.15
C ALA A 102 8.38 -8.91 -3.00
N CYS A 103 7.83 -8.28 -1.96
CA CYS A 103 8.10 -6.86 -1.68
C CYS A 103 7.92 -6.50 -0.21
N ILE A 104 8.49 -5.35 0.17
CA ILE A 104 8.29 -4.75 1.48
C ILE A 104 7.92 -3.26 1.37
N CYS A 105 7.20 -2.76 2.37
CA CYS A 105 7.01 -1.33 2.59
C CYS A 105 7.67 -0.93 3.91
N VAL A 106 8.48 0.12 3.85
CA VAL A 106 9.13 0.72 5.01
C VAL A 106 8.50 2.08 5.27
N GLN A 107 7.79 2.20 6.39
CA GLN A 107 7.14 3.44 6.80
C GLN A 107 8.05 4.25 7.73
N SER A 108 8.10 5.57 7.51
CA SER A 108 8.77 6.53 8.41
C SER A 108 10.19 6.11 8.78
N LEU A 109 11.00 5.76 7.77
CA LEU A 109 12.39 5.33 7.93
C LEU A 109 13.23 6.39 8.69
N ASP A 110 12.90 7.67 8.51
CA ASP A 110 13.47 8.82 9.20
C ASP A 110 13.21 8.86 10.71
N ALA A 111 12.14 8.18 11.17
CA ALA A 111 11.78 8.09 12.59
C ALA A 111 12.37 6.84 13.27
N MET A 112 13.16 6.03 12.56
CA MET A 112 13.82 4.86 13.14
C MET A 112 15.07 5.24 13.93
N THR A 113 15.47 4.37 14.85
CA THR A 113 16.81 4.48 15.45
C THR A 113 17.87 4.19 14.38
N GLU A 114 19.09 4.66 14.60
CA GLU A 114 20.21 4.38 13.68
C GLU A 114 20.50 2.87 13.56
N GLU A 115 20.29 2.11 14.64
CA GLU A 115 20.42 0.65 14.64
C GLU A 115 19.38 0.00 13.73
N ASP A 116 18.11 0.35 13.90
CA ASP A 116 17.02 -0.22 13.11
C ASP A 116 17.09 0.19 11.63
N SER A 117 17.45 1.44 11.32
CA SER A 117 17.59 1.90 9.95
C SER A 117 18.77 1.21 9.25
N ARG A 118 19.89 0.98 9.96
CA ARG A 118 21.01 0.17 9.44
C ARG A 118 20.59 -1.24 9.06
N VAL A 119 19.73 -1.89 9.84
CA VAL A 119 19.20 -3.24 9.51
C VAL A 119 18.38 -3.21 8.21
N VAL A 120 17.58 -2.16 8.00
CA VAL A 120 16.81 -2.00 6.76
C VAL A 120 17.77 -1.79 5.58
N PHE A 121 18.71 -0.85 5.68
CA PHE A 121 19.63 -0.55 4.60
C PHE A 121 20.52 -1.74 4.23
N SER A 122 21.12 -2.42 5.20
CA SER A 122 21.99 -3.57 4.92
C SER A 122 21.23 -4.72 4.27
N GLY A 123 20.00 -5.00 4.72
CA GLY A 123 19.17 -6.04 4.11
C GLY A 123 18.72 -5.68 2.69
N LEU A 124 18.49 -4.40 2.38
CA LEU A 124 18.20 -3.95 1.02
C LEU A 124 19.42 -4.09 0.11
N GLU A 125 20.60 -3.67 0.58
CA GLU A 125 21.87 -3.85 -0.14
C GLU A 125 22.13 -5.32 -0.47
N GLU A 126 21.95 -6.21 0.51
CA GLU A 126 22.07 -7.65 0.31
C GLU A 126 21.08 -8.15 -0.73
N TRP A 127 19.79 -7.83 -0.59
CA TRP A 127 18.76 -8.24 -1.55
C TRP A 127 19.05 -7.76 -2.98
N PHE A 128 19.50 -6.51 -3.16
CA PHE A 128 19.89 -5.96 -4.46
C PHE A 128 21.15 -6.61 -5.05
N SER A 129 22.01 -7.21 -4.22
CA SER A 129 23.18 -7.95 -4.69
C SER A 129 22.82 -9.34 -5.20
N LEU A 130 21.79 -9.96 -4.60
CA LEU A 130 21.29 -11.29 -4.96
C LEU A 130 20.32 -11.29 -6.14
N SER A 131 19.66 -10.16 -6.39
CA SER A 131 18.62 -10.03 -7.42
C SER A 131 19.15 -9.59 -8.80
N ARG A 132 20.48 -9.55 -8.99
CA ARG A 132 21.12 -9.20 -10.27
C ARG A 132 21.58 -10.42 -11.06
#